data_AF-B9E4A2-F1
#
_entry.id   AF-B9E4A2-F1
#
_cell.length_a   1.000
_cell.length_b   1.000
_cell.length_c   1.000
_cell.angle_alpha   90.00
_cell.angle_beta   90.00
_cell.angle_gamma   90.00
#
_symmetry.space_group_name_H-M   'P 1'
#
loop_
_entity.id
_entity.type
_entity.pdbx_description
1 polymer ?
#
loop_
_entity_poly.entity_id
_entity_poly.type
_entity_poly.pdbx_seq_one_letter_code
_entity_poly.pdbx_strand_id
1 'polypeptide(L)'
;MDYGTIKARTVVNNLIKAFEGTDFQIYIAAEQVNPCEKNNIHIDKRFDFSKLMPETAAYINHGGQNSIMTGLMYGVPQKQLGIQLMILTEHLFI
;
A
#
# COMPACT_ATOMS: atom_id res chain seq x y z
N MET A 1 0.12 -25.78 -13.44
CA MET A 1 -1.17 -25.13 -13.13
C MET A 1 -0.87 -23.68 -12.84
N ASP A 2 -1.22 -22.77 -13.74
CA ASP A 2 -1.16 -21.33 -13.47
C ASP A 2 -2.39 -21.00 -12.63
N TYR A 3 -2.22 -20.59 -11.37
CA TYR A 3 -3.31 -20.29 -10.45
C TYR A 3 -4.01 -18.95 -10.77
N GLY A 4 -3.88 -18.42 -11.99
CA GLY A 4 -4.42 -17.11 -12.34
C GLY A 4 -3.70 -15.99 -11.59
N THR A 5 -2.37 -16.07 -11.50
CA THR A 5 -1.59 -15.12 -10.70
C THR A 5 -1.58 -13.75 -11.40
N ILE A 6 -2.29 -12.76 -10.83
CA ILE A 6 -2.26 -11.39 -11.35
C ILE A 6 -0.84 -10.84 -11.19
N LYS A 7 -0.26 -10.33 -12.27
CA LYS A 7 1.07 -9.71 -12.23
C LYS A 7 1.06 -8.51 -11.29
N ALA A 8 2.09 -8.36 -10.45
CA ALA A 8 2.22 -7.23 -9.52
C ALA A 8 2.03 -5.87 -10.22
N ARG A 9 2.61 -5.70 -11.41
CA ARG A 9 2.43 -4.50 -12.26
C ARG A 9 0.97 -4.22 -12.61
N THR A 10 0.17 -5.25 -12.88
CA THR A 10 -1.26 -5.08 -13.16
C THR A 10 -2.00 -4.57 -11.94
N VAL A 11 -1.69 -5.10 -10.75
CA VAL A 11 -2.31 -4.62 -9.51
C VAL A 11 -1.92 -3.16 -9.24
N VAL A 12 -0.62 -2.84 -9.32
CA VAL A 12 -0.11 -1.47 -9.14
C VAL A 12 -0.76 -0.49 -10.11
N ASN A 13 -0.87 -0.82 -11.39
CA ASN A 13 -1.52 0.03 -12.38
C ASN A 13 -3.01 0.26 -12.06
N ASN A 14 -3.73 -0.75 -11.56
CA ASN A 14 -5.12 -0.58 -11.15
C ASN A 14 -5.25 0.26 -9.88
N LEU A 15 -4.33 0.12 -8.93
CA LEU A 15 -4.29 0.98 -7.74
C LEU A 15 -4.04 2.44 -8.11
N ILE A 16 -3.05 2.70 -8.98
CA ILE A 16 -2.77 4.05 -9.46
C ILE A 16 -4.05 4.66 -10.03
N LYS A 17 -4.74 3.95 -10.93
CA LYS A 17 -5.99 4.43 -11.53
C LYS A 17 -7.12 4.63 -10.52
N ALA A 18 -7.21 3.79 -9.50
CA ALA A 18 -8.27 3.86 -8.51
C ALA A 18 -8.11 5.04 -7.54
N PHE A 19 -6.87 5.47 -7.28
CA PHE A 19 -6.57 6.50 -6.29
C PHE A 19 -5.98 7.79 -6.86
N GLU A 20 -5.65 7.84 -8.15
CA GLU A 20 -5.20 9.06 -8.81
C GLU A 20 -6.26 10.17 -8.68
N GLY A 21 -5.86 11.31 -8.13
CA GLY A 21 -6.76 12.46 -7.93
C GLY A 21 -7.68 12.35 -6.72
N THR A 22 -7.47 11.34 -5.85
CA THR A 22 -8.10 11.31 -4.52
C THR A 22 -7.29 12.14 -3.51
N ASP A 23 -7.93 12.55 -2.41
CA ASP A 23 -7.29 13.27 -1.30
C ASP A 23 -6.49 12.36 -0.36
N PHE A 24 -6.23 11.10 -0.76
CA PHE A 24 -5.43 10.16 0.00
C PHE A 24 -4.00 10.14 -0.51
N GLN A 25 -3.02 10.08 0.39
CA GLN A 25 -1.65 9.75 0.04
C GLN A 25 -1.47 8.23 -0.03
N ILE A 26 -0.95 7.75 -1.15
CA ILE A 26 -0.91 6.33 -1.50
C ILE A 26 0.54 5.89 -1.59
N TYR A 27 0.94 4.93 -0.76
CA TYR A 27 2.31 4.41 -0.72
C TYR A 27 2.31 2.93 -1.11
N ILE A 28 2.87 2.62 -2.27
CA ILE A 28 2.89 1.28 -2.86
C ILE A 28 4.31 0.71 -2.77
N ALA A 29 4.51 -0.32 -1.94
CA ALA A 29 5.77 -1.05 -1.89
C ALA A 29 5.76 -2.17 -2.93
N ALA A 30 6.56 -2.04 -3.99
CA ALA A 30 6.58 -2.98 -5.12
C ALA A 30 7.98 -3.23 -5.70
N GLU A 31 8.58 -4.37 -5.37
CA GLU A 31 9.94 -4.74 -5.83
C GLU A 31 10.09 -4.83 -7.37
N GLN A 32 9.01 -5.21 -8.06
CA GLN A 32 9.01 -5.42 -9.52
C GLN A 32 8.63 -4.18 -10.35
N VAL A 33 8.45 -3.03 -9.69
CA VAL A 33 8.09 -1.76 -10.32
C VAL A 33 9.20 -0.74 -10.02
N ASN A 34 9.54 0.07 -11.01
CA ASN A 34 10.54 1.12 -10.80
C ASN A 34 9.96 2.17 -9.84
N PRO A 35 10.74 2.67 -8.87
CA PRO A 35 10.30 3.76 -8.02
C PRO A 35 9.86 4.97 -8.84
N CYS A 36 8.75 5.57 -8.45
CA CYS A 36 8.26 6.80 -9.04
C CYS A 36 7.31 7.51 -8.09
N GLU A 37 7.17 8.82 -8.29
CA GLU A 37 6.23 9.67 -7.58
C GLU A 37 5.35 10.37 -8.62
N LYS A 38 4.03 10.34 -8.41
CA LYS A 38 3.06 11.00 -9.28
C LYS A 38 1.89 11.48 -8.44
N ASN A 39 1.76 12.80 -8.30
CA ASN A 39 0.71 13.45 -7.50
C ASN A 39 0.68 12.89 -6.07
N ASN A 40 -0.44 12.30 -5.65
CA ASN A 40 -0.67 11.69 -4.35
C ASN A 40 -0.18 10.23 -4.25
N ILE A 41 0.56 9.74 -5.24
CA ILE A 41 0.99 8.34 -5.34
C ILE A 41 2.51 8.24 -5.30
N HIS A 42 2.99 7.47 -4.32
CA HIS A 42 4.38 7.20 -4.02
C HIS A 42 4.64 5.71 -4.23
N ILE A 43 5.54 5.37 -5.15
CA ILE A 43 5.92 3.99 -5.43
C ILE A 43 7.39 3.84 -5.15
N ASP A 44 7.73 2.90 -4.28
CA ASP A 44 9.12 2.55 -3.98
C ASP A 44 9.21 1.03 -3.75
N LYS A 45 10.43 0.51 -3.71
CA LYS A 45 10.70 -0.88 -3.34
C LYS A 45 10.49 -1.09 -1.84
N ARG A 46 10.79 -0.07 -1.03
CA ARG A 46 10.71 -0.12 0.44
C ARG A 46 10.31 1.23 1.01
N PHE A 47 9.58 1.18 2.11
CA PHE A 47 9.27 2.35 2.93
C PHE A 47 9.66 2.08 4.37
N ASP A 48 9.79 3.15 5.16
CA ASP A 48 9.88 3.07 6.60
C ASP A 48 8.47 2.99 7.19
N PHE A 49 8.02 1.77 7.49
CA PHE A 49 6.68 1.51 8.01
C PHE A 49 6.47 2.15 9.39
N SER A 50 7.53 2.36 10.16
CA SER A 50 7.41 3.01 11.47
C SER A 50 6.95 4.46 11.37
N LYS A 51 7.20 5.09 10.21
CA LYS A 51 6.77 6.46 9.90
C LYS A 51 5.38 6.51 9.26
N LEU A 52 5.06 5.56 8.38
CA LEU A 52 3.79 5.57 7.62
C LEU A 52 2.62 4.98 8.40
N MET A 53 2.83 3.88 9.14
CA MET A 53 1.76 3.14 9.79
C MET A 53 0.96 3.96 10.82
N PRO A 54 1.57 4.84 11.64
CA PRO A 54 0.81 5.66 12.60
C PRO A 54 -0.29 6.53 11.97
N GLU A 55 -0.13 6.95 10.72
CA GLU A 55 -1.06 7.83 9.99
C GLU A 55 -1.85 7.08 8.89
N THR A 56 -1.69 5.76 8.81
CA THR A 56 -2.32 4.93 7.79
C THR A 56 -3.78 4.67 8.14
N ALA A 57 -4.72 5.07 7.27
CA ALA A 57 -6.13 4.75 7.42
C ALA A 57 -6.49 3.35 6.95
N ALA A 58 -5.78 2.82 5.95
CA ALA A 58 -5.97 1.45 5.49
C ALA A 58 -4.66 0.85 4.99
N TYR A 59 -4.45 -0.43 5.34
CA TYR A 59 -3.23 -1.15 5.02
C TYR A 59 -3.55 -2.44 4.26
N ILE A 60 -3.18 -2.47 2.99
CA ILE A 60 -3.29 -3.67 2.16
C ILE A 60 -1.95 -4.40 2.19
N ASN A 61 -1.99 -5.70 2.48
CA ASN A 61 -0.78 -6.49 2.62
C ASN A 61 -0.81 -7.84 1.91
N HIS A 62 0.38 -8.38 1.64
CA HIS A 62 0.55 -9.68 0.98
C HIS A 62 0.23 -10.91 1.85
N GLY A 63 -0.13 -10.73 3.13
CA GLY A 63 -0.48 -11.83 4.04
C GLY A 63 0.69 -12.56 4.68
N GLY A 64 1.93 -12.12 4.45
CA GLY A 64 3.06 -12.57 5.26
C GLY A 64 2.84 -12.25 6.74
N GLN A 65 3.28 -13.15 7.62
CA GLN A 65 3.06 -13.04 9.08
C GLN A 65 3.50 -11.68 9.63
N ASN A 66 4.66 -11.17 9.20
CA ASN A 66 5.15 -9.86 9.63
C ASN A 66 4.20 -8.74 9.20
N SER A 67 3.72 -8.75 7.97
CA SER A 67 2.81 -7.70 7.49
C SER A 67 1.47 -7.76 8.22
N ILE A 68 0.91 -8.94 8.48
CA ILE A 68 -0.32 -9.07 9.28
C ILE A 68 -0.10 -8.50 10.68
N MET A 69 1.01 -8.88 11.32
CA MET A 69 1.37 -8.41 12.65
C MET A 69 1.55 -6.90 12.68
N THR A 70 2.21 -6.29 11.69
CA THR A 70 2.34 -4.83 11.58
C THR A 70 0.97 -4.14 11.59
N GLY A 71 0.00 -4.62 10.81
CA GLY A 71 -1.35 -4.05 10.81
C GLY A 71 -2.03 -4.12 12.18
N LEU A 72 -1.87 -5.26 12.89
CA LEU A 72 -2.42 -5.44 14.23
C LEU A 72 -1.74 -4.54 15.27
N MET A 73 -0.40 -4.44 15.22
CA MET A 73 0.41 -3.64 16.15
C MET A 73 0.08 -2.15 16.11
N TYR A 74 -0.19 -1.62 14.91
CA TYR A 74 -0.55 -0.21 14.72
C TYR A 74 -2.08 0.04 14.74
N GLY A 75 -2.90 -0.99 14.93
CA GLY A 75 -4.37 -0.85 14.98
C GLY A 75 -5.01 -0.42 13.66
N VAL A 76 -4.34 -0.64 12.53
CA VAL A 76 -4.78 -0.17 11.21
C VAL A 76 -5.72 -1.19 10.55
N PRO A 77 -6.88 -0.77 10.01
CA PRO A 77 -7.73 -1.63 9.20
C PRO A 77 -6.95 -2.28 8.05
N GLN A 78 -6.97 -3.62 7.99
CA GLN A 78 -6.13 -4.37 7.04
C GLN A 78 -6.89 -5.32 6.13
N LYS A 79 -6.42 -5.44 4.88
CA LYS A 79 -6.91 -6.40 3.89
C LYS A 79 -5.75 -7.12 3.22
N GLN A 80 -5.88 -8.43 3.05
CA GLN A 80 -4.89 -9.22 2.34
C GLN A 80 -5.14 -9.19 0.81
N LEU A 81 -4.15 -8.78 0.02
CA LEU A 81 -4.04 -8.90 -1.45
C LEU A 81 -2.58 -9.22 -1.79
N GLY A 82 -2.25 -9.77 -2.97
CA GLY A 82 -0.87 -10.16 -3.32
C GLY A 82 0.21 -9.04 -3.40
N ILE A 83 -0.03 -7.85 -2.84
CA ILE A 83 0.84 -6.68 -2.84
C ILE A 83 0.77 -5.93 -1.50
N GLN A 84 1.72 -5.01 -1.30
CA GLN A 84 1.84 -4.18 -0.10
C GLN A 84 1.53 -2.71 -0.45
N LEU A 85 0.44 -2.17 0.10
CA LEU A 85 -0.03 -0.79 -0.11
C LEU A 85 -0.45 -0.18 1.24
N MET A 86 -0.06 1.07 1.48
CA MET A 86 -0.51 1.91 2.60
C MET A 86 -1.31 3.09 2.04
N ILE A 87 -2.48 3.35 2.62
CA ILE A 87 -3.37 4.47 2.29
C ILE A 87 -3.39 5.39 3.50
N LEU A 88 -2.85 6.59 3.33
CA LEU A 88 -2.82 7.65 4.33
C LEU A 88 -3.88 8.70 3.94
N THR A 89 -4.53 9.30 4.92
CA THR A 89 -5.46 10.42 4.70
C THR A 89 -4.73 11.73 4.95
N GLU A 90 -4.95 12.76 4.15
CA GLU A 90 -4.30 14.07 4.37
C GLU A 90 -4.68 14.72 5.71
N HIS A 91 -5.79 14.33 6.38
CA HIS A 91 -6.22 14.98 7.62
C HIS A 91 -7.04 14.08 8.56
N LEU A 92 -6.46 13.63 9.68
CA LEU A 92 -7.05 13.48 11.02
C LEU A 92 -5.94 12.92 11.94
N PHE A 93 -5.45 13.64 12.96
CA PHE A 93 -6.19 14.02 14.16
C PHE A 93 -6.01 15.50 14.51
N ILE A 94 -7.14 16.20 14.64
CA ILE A 94 -7.32 17.30 15.59
C ILE A 94 -7.55 16.67 16.96
#